data_AF-A0A522EAL4-F1
#
_entry.id   AF-A0A522EAL4-F1
#
_cell.length_a   1.000
_cell.length_b   1.000
_cell.length_c   1.000
_cell.angle_alpha   90.00
_cell.angle_beta   90.00
_cell.angle_gamma   90.00
#
_symmetry.space_group_name_H-M   'P 1'
#
loop_
_entity.id
_entity.type
_entity.pdbx_description
1 polymer ?
#
loop_
_entity_poly.entity_id
_entity_poly.type
_entity_poly.pdbx_seq_one_letter_code
_entity_poly.pdbx_strand_id
1 'polypeptide(L)'
;MKKLGKFLPKGLRKALSSYLLFITSPKEAFINLNKKTLEDAVQNYLLLLISSSILAGFVSVAVGFASAVYVNIFLHANVQYLRMLNYTLGRGISTTFFFLFAGTFLLFIASMALSIFVRGIKYSDLAKIMMGSAAPALFFAWLQISPIAFVVWACILIVIGVREQKIVGKVK
;
A
#
# COMPACT_ATOMS: atom_id res chain seq x y z
N MET A 1 13.44 19.42 -3.26
CA MET A 1 12.15 18.67 -3.35
C MET A 1 10.90 19.51 -3.73
N LYS A 2 10.97 20.81 -4.08
CA LYS A 2 9.76 21.64 -4.31
C LYS A 2 9.09 21.55 -5.70
N LYS A 3 9.66 20.85 -6.70
CA LYS A 3 9.16 20.89 -8.09
C LYS A 3 8.38 19.65 -8.58
N LEU A 4 8.39 18.50 -7.88
CA LEU A 4 7.60 17.32 -8.29
C LEU A 4 6.09 17.42 -7.98
N GLY A 5 5.68 18.35 -7.10
CA GLY A 5 4.32 18.41 -6.57
C GLY A 5 3.25 19.03 -7.48
N LYS A 6 3.59 19.48 -8.70
CA LYS A 6 2.64 20.11 -9.65
C LYS A 6 1.97 19.14 -10.63
N PHE A 7 2.51 17.92 -10.79
CA PHE A 7 2.01 16.95 -11.78
C PHE A 7 1.04 15.91 -11.22
N LEU A 8 0.90 15.81 -9.89
CA LEU A 8 0.02 14.82 -9.26
C LEU A 8 -1.35 15.44 -8.93
N PRO A 9 -2.45 14.71 -9.16
CA PRO A 9 -3.78 15.16 -8.74
C PRO A 9 -3.79 15.44 -7.23
N LYS A 10 -4.49 16.50 -6.81
CA LYS A 10 -4.48 17.00 -5.42
C LYS A 10 -4.78 15.91 -4.39
N GLY A 11 -5.73 15.01 -4.71
CA GLY A 11 -6.08 13.86 -3.86
C GLY A 11 -4.91 12.89 -3.66
N LEU A 12 -4.17 12.58 -4.72
CA LEU A 12 -3.00 11.69 -4.63
C LEU A 12 -1.87 12.30 -3.81
N ARG A 13 -1.60 13.59 -4.01
CA ARG A 13 -0.55 14.29 -3.24
C ARG A 13 -0.86 14.27 -1.74
N LYS A 14 -2.12 14.51 -1.37
CA LYS A 14 -2.58 14.46 0.03
C LYS A 14 -2.50 13.04 0.60
N ALA A 15 -2.83 12.04 -0.20
CA ALA A 15 -2.70 10.63 0.17
C ALA A 15 -1.22 10.30 0.45
N LEU A 16 -0.33 10.51 -0.52
CA LEU A 16 1.11 10.23 -0.39
C LEU A 16 1.75 10.96 0.80
N SER A 17 1.45 12.24 1.02
CA SER A 17 1.96 12.98 2.17
C SER A 17 1.45 12.41 3.50
N SER A 18 0.18 11.98 3.54
CA SER A 18 -0.39 11.33 4.73
C SER A 18 0.30 9.99 5.01
N TYR A 19 0.75 9.28 3.98
CA TYR A 19 1.42 7.99 4.11
C TYR A 19 2.89 8.08 4.48
N LEU A 20 3.60 9.11 4.01
CA LEU A 20 4.94 9.41 4.51
C LEU A 20 4.94 9.63 6.02
N LEU A 21 3.87 10.22 6.57
CA LEU A 21 3.73 10.37 8.03
C LEU A 21 3.64 9.01 8.75
N PHE A 22 3.10 7.94 8.14
CA PHE A 22 3.11 6.61 8.77
C PHE A 22 4.52 6.02 8.87
N ILE A 23 5.46 6.47 8.02
CA ILE A 23 6.86 6.05 8.05
C ILE A 23 7.66 6.92 9.05
N THR A 24 7.47 8.25 9.02
CA THR A 24 8.28 9.18 9.82
C THR A 24 7.73 9.41 11.23
N SER A 25 6.41 9.50 11.38
CA SER A 25 5.72 9.92 12.61
C SER A 25 4.41 9.13 12.81
N PRO A 26 4.48 7.80 13.05
CA PRO A 26 3.30 6.93 13.02
C PRO A 26 2.21 7.32 14.01
N LYS A 27 2.57 7.84 15.20
CA LYS A 27 1.60 8.30 16.20
C LYS A 27 0.74 9.45 15.68
N GLU A 28 1.37 10.48 15.12
CA GLU A 28 0.67 11.63 14.53
C GLU A 28 -0.21 11.20 13.35
N ALA A 29 0.28 10.24 12.56
CA ALA A 29 -0.48 9.67 11.45
C ALA A 29 -1.78 9.01 11.94
N PHE A 30 -1.73 8.19 12.99
CA PHE A 30 -2.92 7.57 13.59
C PHE A 30 -3.85 8.58 14.26
N ILE A 31 -3.33 9.60 14.94
CA ILE A 31 -4.15 10.69 15.51
C ILE A 31 -4.94 11.41 14.41
N ASN A 32 -4.29 11.69 13.27
CA ASN A 32 -4.94 12.31 12.13
C ASN A 32 -5.93 11.36 11.43
N LEU A 33 -5.62 10.07 11.36
CA LEU A 33 -6.50 9.05 10.80
C LEU A 33 -7.78 8.87 11.63
N ASN A 34 -7.68 8.99 12.96
CA ASN A 34 -8.81 8.83 13.86
C ASN A 34 -9.87 9.92 13.70
N LYS A 35 -9.46 11.11 13.24
CA LYS A 35 -10.35 12.23 12.94
C LYS A 35 -11.13 12.05 11.63
N LYS A 36 -10.73 11.10 10.77
CA LYS A 36 -11.36 10.86 9.46
C LYS A 36 -12.46 9.81 9.54
N THR A 37 -13.40 9.90 8.60
CA THR A 37 -14.41 8.86 8.38
C THR A 37 -13.76 7.59 7.81
N LEU A 38 -14.46 6.46 7.90
CA LEU A 38 -14.01 5.22 7.28
C LEU A 38 -13.92 5.38 5.75
N GLU A 39 -14.89 6.06 5.14
CA GLU A 39 -14.93 6.34 3.70
C GLU A 39 -13.67 7.10 3.25
N ASP A 40 -13.28 8.15 3.97
CA ASP A 40 -12.06 8.90 3.67
C ASP A 40 -10.81 8.01 3.77
N ALA A 41 -10.75 7.13 4.77
CA ALA A 41 -9.61 6.22 4.93
C ALA A 41 -9.54 5.20 3.80
N VAL A 42 -10.68 4.61 3.41
CA VAL A 42 -10.79 3.67 2.29
C VAL A 42 -10.42 4.36 0.98
N GLN A 43 -10.94 5.57 0.72
CA GLN A 43 -10.63 6.32 -0.50
C GLN A 43 -9.13 6.62 -0.60
N ASN A 44 -8.51 7.09 0.49
CA ASN A 44 -7.07 7.32 0.53
C ASN A 44 -6.29 6.01 0.31
N TYR A 45 -6.77 4.89 0.83
CA TYR A 45 -6.13 3.59 0.68
C TYR A 45 -6.22 3.10 -0.77
N LEU A 46 -7.40 3.19 -1.39
CA LEU A 46 -7.61 2.84 -2.80
C LEU A 46 -6.75 3.67 -3.75
N LEU A 47 -6.63 4.98 -3.51
CA LEU A 47 -5.75 5.83 -4.30
C LEU A 47 -4.28 5.40 -4.21
N LEU A 48 -3.83 5.01 -3.01
CA LEU A 48 -2.47 4.48 -2.82
C LEU A 48 -2.30 3.13 -3.52
N LEU A 49 -3.29 2.25 -3.39
CA LEU A 49 -3.29 0.93 -4.01
C LEU A 49 -3.19 1.01 -5.53
N ILE A 50 -4.04 1.83 -6.17
CA ILE A 50 -4.01 2.06 -7.61
C ILE A 50 -2.65 2.59 -8.05
N SER A 51 -2.14 3.58 -7.33
CA SER A 51 -0.86 4.21 -7.68
C SER A 51 0.33 3.27 -7.50
N SER A 52 0.30 2.45 -6.44
CA SER A 52 1.32 1.45 -6.19
C SER A 52 1.26 0.32 -7.22
N SER A 53 0.06 -0.07 -7.66
CA SER A 53 -0.14 -1.06 -8.73
C SER A 53 0.44 -0.59 -10.06
N ILE A 54 0.15 0.67 -10.43
CA ILE A 54 0.68 1.29 -11.65
C ILE A 54 2.21 1.35 -11.58
N LEU A 55 2.77 1.82 -10.46
CA LEU A 55 4.21 1.94 -10.27
C LEU A 55 4.91 0.57 -10.32
N ALA A 56 4.37 -0.43 -9.63
CA ALA A 56 4.87 -1.80 -9.66
C ALA A 56 4.80 -2.42 -11.06
N GLY A 57 3.74 -2.14 -11.82
CA GLY A 57 3.63 -2.51 -13.23
C GLY A 57 4.75 -1.92 -14.08
N PHE A 58 5.03 -0.62 -13.95
CA PHE A 58 6.14 0.03 -14.65
C PHE A 58 7.51 -0.55 -14.28
N VAL A 59 7.77 -0.78 -12.99
CA VAL A 59 9.02 -1.41 -12.53
C VAL A 59 9.15 -2.83 -13.09
N SER A 60 8.07 -3.60 -13.09
CA SER A 60 8.07 -4.96 -13.66
C SER A 60 8.39 -4.98 -15.15
N VAL A 61 7.88 -4.01 -15.91
CA VAL A 61 8.23 -3.84 -17.33
C VAL A 61 9.69 -3.46 -17.51
N ALA A 62 10.21 -2.53 -16.69
CA ALA A 62 11.61 -2.13 -16.76
C ALA A 62 12.56 -3.31 -16.46
N VAL A 63 12.27 -4.08 -15.41
CA VAL A 63 13.04 -5.28 -15.05
C VAL A 63 12.92 -6.37 -16.13
N GLY A 64 11.72 -6.59 -16.66
CA GLY A 64 11.48 -7.53 -17.75
C GLY A 64 12.26 -7.15 -19.01
N PHE A 65 12.29 -5.86 -19.35
CA PHE A 65 13.06 -5.33 -20.47
C PHE A 65 14.56 -5.50 -20.27
N ALA A 66 15.09 -5.13 -19.11
CA ALA A 66 16.51 -5.32 -18.78
C ALA A 66 16.93 -6.80 -18.86
N SER A 67 16.09 -7.70 -18.33
CA SER A 67 16.32 -9.15 -18.38
C SER A 67 16.30 -9.69 -19.81
N ALA A 68 15.35 -9.24 -20.63
CA ALA A 68 15.26 -9.63 -22.03
C ALA A 68 16.44 -9.13 -22.87
N VAL A 69 16.89 -7.90 -22.63
CA VAL A 69 18.10 -7.35 -23.26
C VAL A 69 19.32 -8.17 -22.89
N TYR A 70 19.48 -8.52 -21.60
CA TYR A 70 20.55 -9.41 -21.14
C TYR A 70 20.50 -10.77 -21.86
N VAL A 71 19.35 -11.41 -21.91
CA VAL A 71 19.18 -12.72 -22.57
C VAL A 71 19.45 -12.62 -24.08
N ASN A 72 18.99 -11.57 -24.76
CA ASN A 72 19.22 -11.40 -26.19
C ASN A 72 20.72 -11.21 -26.50
N ILE A 73 21.40 -10.32 -25.76
CA ILE A 73 22.82 -10.00 -25.98
C ILE A 73 23.73 -11.18 -25.61
N PHE A 74 23.52 -11.81 -24.46
CA PHE A 74 24.45 -12.81 -23.94
C PHE A 74 24.10 -14.26 -24.32
N LEU A 75 22.83 -14.55 -24.60
CA LEU A 75 22.37 -15.91 -24.96
C LEU A 75 21.93 -16.03 -26.42
N HIS A 76 22.07 -14.95 -27.21
CA HIS A 76 21.75 -14.91 -28.66
C HIS A 76 20.31 -15.38 -28.98
N ALA A 77 19.39 -15.22 -28.02
CA ALA A 77 18.01 -15.61 -28.18
C ALA A 77 17.22 -14.49 -28.89
N ASN A 78 16.44 -14.85 -29.91
CA ASN A 78 15.57 -13.90 -30.61
C ASN A 78 14.32 -13.58 -29.76
N VAL A 79 14.38 -12.48 -29.02
CA VAL A 79 13.28 -12.06 -28.14
C VAL A 79 12.32 -11.13 -28.87
N GLN A 80 11.03 -11.49 -28.90
CA GLN A 80 9.94 -10.63 -29.39
C GLN A 80 9.52 -9.58 -28.35
N TYR A 81 10.22 -8.44 -28.32
CA TYR A 81 9.99 -7.36 -27.34
C TYR A 81 8.56 -6.83 -27.29
N LEU A 82 7.87 -6.72 -28.43
CA LEU A 82 6.48 -6.24 -28.49
C LEU A 82 5.50 -7.19 -27.78
N ARG A 83 5.66 -8.50 -28.00
CA ARG A 83 4.83 -9.52 -27.35
C ARG A 83 5.12 -9.56 -25.85
N MET A 84 6.37 -9.42 -25.46
CA MET A 84 6.77 -9.35 -24.06
C MET A 84 6.19 -8.13 -23.37
N LEU A 85 6.25 -6.94 -23.98
CA LEU A 85 5.72 -5.71 -23.41
C LEU A 85 4.20 -5.83 -23.16
N ASN A 86 3.46 -6.32 -24.15
CA ASN A 86 2.02 -6.53 -24.02
C ASN A 86 1.68 -7.54 -22.91
N TYR A 87 2.42 -8.66 -22.86
CA TYR A 87 2.22 -9.69 -21.85
C TYR A 87 2.58 -9.21 -20.43
N THR A 88 3.66 -8.45 -20.28
CA THR A 88 4.17 -7.98 -18.98
C THR A 88 3.32 -6.85 -18.41
N LEU A 89 2.85 -5.92 -19.27
CA LEU A 89 1.94 -4.85 -18.85
C LEU A 89 0.57 -5.43 -18.46
N GLY A 90 -0.03 -6.23 -19.35
CA GLY A 90 -1.36 -6.79 -19.10
C GLY A 90 -1.38 -7.72 -17.89
N ARG A 91 -0.47 -8.70 -17.84
CA ARG A 91 -0.41 -9.65 -16.73
C ARG A 91 0.06 -8.98 -15.44
N GLY A 92 1.09 -8.14 -15.48
CA GLY A 92 1.67 -7.49 -14.30
C GLY A 92 0.69 -6.56 -13.60
N ILE A 93 0.03 -5.67 -14.35
CA ILE A 93 -0.92 -4.70 -13.77
C ILE A 93 -2.16 -5.42 -13.25
N SER A 94 -2.77 -6.32 -14.05
CA SER A 94 -3.99 -7.03 -13.64
C SER A 94 -3.75 -7.95 -12.44
N THR A 95 -2.64 -8.67 -12.42
CA THR A 95 -2.30 -9.58 -11.31
C THR A 95 -2.04 -8.78 -10.03
N THR A 96 -1.27 -7.68 -10.13
CA THR A 96 -0.98 -6.80 -8.98
C THR A 96 -2.27 -6.16 -8.44
N PHE A 97 -3.11 -5.63 -9.33
CA PHE A 97 -4.40 -5.05 -8.94
C PHE A 97 -5.29 -6.09 -8.26
N PHE A 98 -5.41 -7.29 -8.81
CA PHE A 98 -6.24 -8.35 -8.24
C PHE A 98 -5.76 -8.79 -6.86
N PHE A 99 -4.45 -9.01 -6.68
CA PHE A 99 -3.88 -9.38 -5.38
C PHE A 99 -4.05 -8.28 -4.35
N LEU A 100 -3.85 -7.03 -4.74
CA LEU A 100 -4.04 -5.90 -3.83
C LEU A 100 -5.52 -5.70 -3.49
N PHE A 101 -6.42 -5.83 -4.46
CA PHE A 101 -7.87 -5.75 -4.25
C PHE A 101 -8.35 -6.85 -3.30
N ALA A 102 -7.98 -8.11 -3.56
CA ALA A 102 -8.26 -9.24 -2.68
C ALA A 102 -7.66 -9.03 -1.28
N GLY A 103 -6.45 -8.47 -1.20
CA GLY A 103 -5.80 -8.08 0.06
C GLY A 103 -6.63 -7.09 0.88
N THR A 104 -7.26 -6.10 0.24
CA THR A 104 -8.18 -5.16 0.91
C THR A 104 -9.38 -5.86 1.54
N PHE A 105 -9.96 -6.83 0.83
CA PHE A 105 -11.11 -7.59 1.32
C PHE A 105 -10.71 -8.47 2.52
N LEU A 106 -9.56 -9.14 2.43
CA LEU A 106 -8.98 -9.89 3.54
C LEU A 106 -8.67 -9.00 4.74
N LEU A 107 -8.18 -7.77 4.52
CA LEU A 107 -7.97 -6.77 5.59
C LEU A 107 -9.27 -6.44 6.32
N PHE A 108 -10.39 -6.29 5.60
CA PHE A 108 -11.69 -6.08 6.21
C PHE A 108 -12.13 -7.28 7.05
N ILE A 109 -12.03 -8.50 6.52
CA ILE A 109 -12.37 -9.72 7.26
C ILE A 109 -11.48 -9.86 8.51
N ALA A 110 -10.18 -9.63 8.37
CA ALA A 110 -9.24 -9.67 9.47
C ALA A 110 -9.56 -8.60 10.52
N SER A 111 -10.02 -7.41 10.11
CA SER A 111 -10.44 -6.36 11.05
C SER A 111 -11.68 -6.76 11.85
N MET A 112 -12.64 -7.45 11.23
CA MET A 112 -13.81 -7.99 11.92
C MET A 112 -13.39 -9.08 12.91
N ALA A 113 -12.56 -10.04 12.48
CA ALA A 113 -12.07 -11.11 13.35
C ALA A 113 -11.27 -10.56 14.54
N LEU A 114 -10.35 -9.62 14.30
CA LEU A 114 -9.54 -8.99 15.34
C LEU A 114 -10.37 -8.11 16.28
N SER A 115 -11.47 -7.52 15.82
CA SER A 115 -12.34 -6.72 16.69
C SER A 115 -12.95 -7.52 17.85
N ILE A 116 -13.12 -8.84 17.68
CA ILE A 116 -13.58 -9.75 18.74
C ILE A 116 -12.55 -9.85 19.87
N PHE A 117 -11.26 -9.87 19.53
CA PHE A 117 -10.16 -9.96 20.48
C PHE A 117 -9.80 -8.60 21.11
N VAL A 118 -9.95 -7.52 20.35
CA VAL A 118 -9.62 -6.16 20.79
C VAL A 118 -10.86 -5.48 21.37
N ARG A 119 -11.22 -5.86 22.61
CA ARG A 119 -12.35 -5.28 23.35
C ARG A 119 -12.24 -3.75 23.44
N GLY A 120 -13.34 -3.07 23.13
CA GLY A 120 -13.49 -1.62 23.25
C GLY A 120 -13.17 -0.79 22.01
N ILE A 121 -12.87 -1.41 20.87
CA ILE A 121 -12.65 -0.71 19.58
C ILE A 121 -13.68 -1.18 18.56
N LYS A 122 -14.35 -0.24 17.88
CA LYS A 122 -15.29 -0.56 16.80
C LYS A 122 -14.53 -1.15 15.61
N TYR A 123 -15.16 -2.10 14.90
CA TYR A 123 -14.54 -2.72 13.71
C TYR A 123 -14.11 -1.68 12.67
N SER A 124 -14.88 -0.60 12.49
CA SER A 124 -14.58 0.48 11.54
C SER A 124 -13.30 1.23 11.89
N ASP A 125 -13.03 1.42 13.17
CA ASP A 125 -11.79 2.03 13.65
C ASP A 125 -10.60 1.09 13.49
N LEU A 126 -10.81 -0.20 13.76
CA LEU A 126 -9.78 -1.21 13.54
C LEU A 126 -9.42 -1.35 12.05
N ALA A 127 -10.42 -1.31 11.16
CA ALA A 127 -10.22 -1.33 9.73
C ALA A 127 -9.37 -0.13 9.27
N LYS A 128 -9.65 1.08 9.78
CA LYS A 128 -8.80 2.26 9.53
C LYS A 128 -7.37 2.01 9.97
N ILE A 129 -7.16 1.52 11.18
CA ILE A 129 -5.82 1.23 11.72
C ILE A 129 -5.08 0.23 10.83
N MET A 130 -5.74 -0.85 10.42
CA MET A 130 -5.14 -1.89 9.58
C MET A 130 -4.80 -1.37 8.16
N MET A 131 -5.67 -0.57 7.56
CA MET A 131 -5.39 0.11 6.28
C MET A 131 -4.19 1.06 6.38
N GLY A 132 -4.13 1.86 7.45
CA GLY A 132 -3.00 2.74 7.71
C GLY A 132 -1.70 1.97 7.94
N SER A 133 -1.78 0.83 8.65
CA SER A 133 -0.63 -0.04 8.94
C SER A 133 -0.12 -0.77 7.69
N ALA A 134 -0.99 -1.05 6.72
CA ALA A 134 -0.63 -1.63 5.43
C ALA A 134 -0.08 -0.60 4.43
N ALA A 135 -0.22 0.70 4.71
CA ALA A 135 0.19 1.74 3.77
C ALA A 135 1.69 1.76 3.43
N PRO A 136 2.63 1.53 4.38
CA PRO A 136 4.05 1.43 4.02
C PRO A 136 4.33 0.25 3.09
N ALA A 137 3.66 -0.89 3.29
CA ALA A 137 3.80 -2.04 2.41
C ALA A 137 3.33 -1.72 0.99
N LEU A 138 2.22 -1.00 0.84
CA LEU A 138 1.76 -0.50 -0.46
C LEU A 138 2.77 0.49 -1.06
N PHE A 139 3.24 1.45 -0.28
CA PHE A 139 4.16 2.49 -0.74
C PHE A 139 5.49 1.91 -1.25
N PHE A 140 5.96 0.82 -0.64
CA PHE A 140 7.17 0.11 -1.03
C PHE A 140 6.90 -1.18 -1.81
N ALA A 141 5.68 -1.42 -2.30
CA ALA A 141 5.32 -2.65 -3.01
C ALA A 141 6.14 -2.86 -4.31
N TRP A 142 6.71 -1.78 -4.84
CA TRP A 142 7.60 -1.80 -6.01
C TRP A 142 9.05 -2.19 -5.66
N LEU A 143 9.43 -2.13 -4.38
CA LEU A 143 10.69 -2.67 -3.90
C LEU A 143 10.47 -4.15 -3.56
N GLN A 144 11.31 -5.03 -4.09
CA GLN A 144 11.30 -6.46 -3.77
C GLN A 144 11.90 -6.72 -2.37
N ILE A 145 11.42 -5.99 -1.36
CA ILE A 145 11.78 -6.18 0.04
C ILE A 145 11.13 -7.48 0.53
N SER A 146 11.81 -8.17 1.44
CA SER A 146 11.29 -9.38 2.09
C SER A 146 9.87 -9.16 2.63
N PRO A 147 8.87 -9.97 2.23
CA PRO A 147 7.50 -9.88 2.74
C PRO A 147 7.41 -9.91 4.27
N ILE A 148 8.36 -10.60 4.91
CA ILE A 148 8.44 -10.72 6.38
C ILE A 148 8.65 -9.34 7.02
N ALA A 149 9.49 -8.49 6.44
CA ALA A 149 9.75 -7.15 6.98
C ALA A 149 8.48 -6.31 7.00
N PHE A 150 7.66 -6.39 5.94
CA PHE A 150 6.38 -5.69 5.89
C PHE A 150 5.37 -6.21 6.90
N VAL A 151 5.33 -7.54 7.12
CA VAL A 151 4.45 -8.14 8.15
C VAL A 151 4.85 -7.66 9.54
N VAL A 152 6.14 -7.71 9.88
CA VAL A 152 6.64 -7.24 11.18
C VAL A 152 6.32 -5.75 11.37
N TRP A 153 6.55 -4.94 10.34
CA TRP A 153 6.24 -3.51 10.38
C TRP A 153 4.74 -3.24 10.56
N ALA A 154 3.89 -3.95 9.81
CA ALA A 154 2.44 -3.83 9.92
C ALA A 154 1.96 -4.19 11.33
N CYS A 155 2.49 -5.26 11.94
CA CYS A 155 2.17 -5.63 13.32
C CYS A 155 2.55 -4.52 14.32
N ILE A 156 3.74 -3.93 14.18
CA ILE A 156 4.19 -2.81 15.03
C ILE A 156 3.22 -1.62 14.90
N LEU A 157 2.85 -1.25 13.68
CA LEU A 157 1.93 -0.14 13.44
C LEU A 157 0.52 -0.42 13.96
N ILE A 158 0.01 -1.65 13.85
CA ILE A 158 -1.29 -2.03 14.41
C ILE A 158 -1.29 -1.85 15.93
N VAL A 159 -0.23 -2.28 16.62
CA VAL A 159 -0.11 -2.12 18.08
C VAL A 159 -0.11 -0.64 18.46
N ILE A 160 0.64 0.20 17.72
CA ILE A 160 0.67 1.65 17.95
C ILE A 160 -0.73 2.24 17.73
N GLY A 161 -1.37 1.94 16.60
CA GLY A 161 -2.70 2.45 16.26
C GLY A 161 -3.77 2.07 17.29
N VAL A 162 -3.77 0.81 17.75
CA VAL A 162 -4.69 0.34 18.81
C VAL A 162 -4.45 1.07 20.13
N ARG A 163 -3.19 1.33 20.51
CA ARG A 163 -2.87 2.10 21.73
C ARG A 163 -3.38 3.53 21.63
N GLU A 164 -3.11 4.23 20.53
CA GLU A 164 -3.54 5.61 20.33
C GLU A 164 -5.08 5.72 20.27
N GLN A 165 -5.77 4.75 19.65
CA GLN A 165 -7.24 4.70 19.63
C GLN A 165 -7.83 4.63 21.05
N LYS A 166 -7.26 3.78 21.91
CA LYS A 166 -7.74 3.61 23.30
C LYS A 166 -7.50 4.86 24.14
N ILE A 167 -6.41 5.59 23.89
CA ILE A 167 -6.15 6.87 24.57
C ILE A 167 -7.23 7.88 24.18
N VAL A 168 -7.52 8.06 22.90
CA VAL A 168 -8.57 8.97 22.42
C VAL A 168 -9.95 8.58 22.96
N GLY A 169 -10.24 7.27 23.04
CA GLY A 169 -11.49 6.77 23.59
C GLY A 169 -11.68 6.96 25.10
N LYS A 170 -10.59 7.18 25.87
CA LYS A 170 -10.65 7.48 27.33
C LYS A 170 -10.83 8.97 27.65
N VAL A 171 -10.60 9.85 26.68
CA VAL A 171 -10.73 11.32 26.84
C VAL A 171 -12.15 11.81 26.45
N LYS A 172 -13.03 10.88 26.05
CA LYS A 172 -14.46 11.12 25.85
C LYS A 172 -15.26 10.56 27.02
#